data_AF-A0A227J822-F1
#
_entry.id   AF-A0A227J822-F1
#
_cell.length_a   1.000
_cell.length_b   1.000
_cell.length_c   1.000
_cell.angle_alpha   90.00
_cell.angle_beta   90.00
_cell.angle_gamma   90.00
#
_symmetry.space_group_name_H-M   'P 1'
#
loop_
_entity.id
_entity.type
_entity.pdbx_description
1 polymer ?
#
loop_
_entity_poly.entity_id
_entity_poly.type
_entity_poly.pdbx_seq_one_letter_code
_entity_poly.pdbx_strand_id
1 'polypeptide(L)'
;ELPLPIDKNLKSANPLVFVHTPKDSRCDYSLVVMTKEPLQGSVSYEQLKPLMPQMQSMLEDLGGMFAGWFTPEVQGVTMEFANELNGKIVFSNGQEKAIVNGKVQVALSEIGEGGTITLPEPTMRVLPYLPQAKK
;
A
#
# COMPACT_ATOMS: atom_id res chain seq x y z
N GLU A 1 26.06 5.50 -19.21
CA GLU A 1 25.39 4.38 -19.88
C GLU A 1 26.43 3.28 -20.13
N LEU A 2 26.13 2.03 -19.81
CA LEU A 2 27.04 0.89 -19.95
C LEU A 2 26.47 -0.05 -21.04
N PRO A 3 27.07 -0.13 -22.24
CA PRO A 3 26.53 -0.99 -23.29
C PRO A 3 26.87 -2.45 -22.99
N LEU A 4 25.86 -3.25 -22.68
CA LEU A 4 26.00 -4.71 -22.59
C LEU A 4 25.98 -5.31 -24.00
N PRO A 5 26.89 -6.24 -24.33
CA PRO A 5 26.86 -6.92 -25.62
C PRO A 5 25.63 -7.83 -25.66
N ILE A 6 24.70 -7.56 -26.59
CA ILE A 6 23.58 -8.44 -26.86
C ILE A 6 24.11 -9.64 -27.65
N ASP A 7 24.63 -10.62 -26.91
CA ASP A 7 24.82 -11.96 -27.43
C ASP A 7 23.43 -12.62 -27.56
N LYS A 8 23.10 -13.05 -28.77
CA LYS A 8 21.79 -13.62 -29.13
C LYS A 8 21.52 -14.98 -28.49
N ASN A 9 22.49 -15.55 -27.77
CA ASN A 9 22.35 -16.85 -27.08
C ASN A 9 21.69 -16.78 -25.69
N LEU A 10 21.47 -15.59 -25.13
CA LEU A 10 20.85 -15.42 -23.80
C LEU A 10 19.36 -15.78 -23.73
N LYS A 11 18.70 -16.08 -24.87
CA LYS A 11 17.29 -16.53 -24.89
C LYS A 11 17.08 -18.00 -24.53
N SER A 12 18.12 -18.82 -24.50
CA SER A 12 17.98 -20.29 -24.29
C SER A 12 18.39 -20.77 -22.91
N ALA A 13 19.06 -19.93 -22.10
CA ALA A 13 19.37 -20.25 -20.73
C ALA A 13 18.45 -19.42 -19.85
N ASN A 14 17.49 -20.07 -19.16
CA ASN A 14 16.69 -19.44 -18.10
C ASN A 14 17.64 -18.67 -17.18
N PRO A 15 17.68 -17.33 -17.22
CA PRO A 15 18.66 -16.60 -16.45
C PRO A 15 18.28 -16.74 -14.98
N LEU A 16 19.09 -17.47 -14.22
CA LEU A 16 19.00 -17.49 -12.78
C LEU A 16 19.52 -16.15 -12.26
N VAL A 17 18.59 -15.23 -12.00
CA VAL A 17 18.90 -13.95 -11.39
C VAL A 17 19.13 -14.18 -9.90
N PHE A 18 20.40 -14.13 -9.47
CA PHE A 18 20.75 -14.15 -8.06
C PHE A 18 20.88 -12.73 -7.55
N VAL A 19 19.93 -12.29 -6.74
CA VAL A 19 20.01 -11.02 -6.02
C VAL A 19 20.76 -11.26 -4.71
N HIS A 20 22.00 -10.77 -4.63
CA HIS A 20 22.75 -10.75 -3.37
C HIS A 20 22.45 -9.44 -2.63
N THR A 21 21.53 -9.52 -1.66
CA THR A 21 21.37 -8.49 -0.65
C THR A 21 22.28 -8.80 0.55
N PRO A 22 22.94 -7.79 1.15
CA PRO A 22 23.57 -7.95 2.45
C PRO A 22 22.51 -8.46 3.45
N LYS A 23 22.88 -9.42 4.30
CA LYS A 23 21.97 -10.06 5.28
C LYS A 23 21.20 -9.07 6.17
N ASP A 24 21.72 -7.84 6.29
CA ASP A 24 21.23 -6.82 7.21
C ASP A 24 20.62 -5.59 6.50
N SER A 25 20.49 -5.62 5.17
CA SER A 25 19.91 -4.51 4.40
C SER A 25 18.50 -4.86 3.94
N ARG A 26 17.50 -4.38 4.70
CA ARG A 26 16.12 -4.27 4.20
C ARG A 26 16.10 -3.19 3.12
N CYS A 27 15.99 -3.60 1.86
CA CYS A 27 15.53 -2.69 0.82
C CYS A 27 14.01 -2.56 0.97
N ASP A 28 13.59 -1.67 1.87
CA ASP A 28 12.19 -1.27 1.97
C ASP A 28 11.83 -0.50 0.69
N TYR A 29 11.29 -1.21 -0.31
CA TYR A 29 10.82 -0.61 -1.55
C TYR A 29 9.56 0.21 -1.22
N SER A 30 9.72 1.51 -1.00
CA SER A 30 8.62 2.39 -0.60
C SER A 30 7.97 3.01 -1.84
N LEU A 31 7.17 2.22 -2.55
CA LEU A 31 6.33 2.73 -3.64
C LEU A 31 5.11 3.44 -3.04
N VAL A 32 5.09 4.75 -3.18
CA VAL A 32 3.99 5.58 -2.68
C VAL A 32 2.94 5.72 -3.77
N VAL A 33 1.86 4.94 -3.64
CA VAL A 33 0.64 5.16 -4.43
C VAL A 33 -0.24 6.13 -3.66
N MET A 34 -0.53 7.30 -4.23
CA MET A 34 -1.37 8.34 -3.61
C MET A 34 -2.73 8.40 -4.29
N THR A 35 -3.81 8.54 -3.52
CA THR A 35 -5.11 8.94 -4.07
C THR A 35 -5.07 10.40 -4.53
N LYS A 36 -5.84 10.74 -5.58
CA LYS A 36 -5.89 12.12 -6.12
C LYS A 36 -6.57 13.11 -5.17
N GLU A 37 -7.49 12.62 -4.35
CA GLU A 37 -8.31 13.45 -3.46
C GLU A 37 -8.11 13.04 -2.00
N PRO A 38 -8.09 14.02 -1.08
CA PRO A 38 -8.04 13.75 0.36
C PRO A 38 -9.37 13.11 0.82
N LEU A 39 -9.27 12.06 1.64
CA LEU A 39 -10.41 11.53 2.36
C LEU A 39 -10.75 12.46 3.53
N GLN A 40 -12.02 12.69 3.77
CA GLN A 40 -12.48 13.60 4.84
C GLN A 40 -13.86 13.19 5.35
N GLY A 41 -14.13 13.49 6.63
CA GLY A 41 -15.42 13.22 7.23
C GLY A 41 -15.75 11.72 7.30
N SER A 42 -16.93 11.35 6.83
CA SER A 42 -17.39 9.94 6.81
C SER A 42 -16.96 9.27 5.50
N VAL A 43 -16.14 8.24 5.61
CA VAL A 43 -15.63 7.43 4.50
C VAL A 43 -16.23 6.04 4.58
N SER A 44 -16.88 5.58 3.51
CA SER A 44 -17.54 4.27 3.47
C SER A 44 -16.66 3.17 2.90
N TYR A 45 -17.00 1.93 3.24
CA TYR A 45 -16.43 0.75 2.60
C TYR A 45 -16.53 0.82 1.07
N GLU A 46 -17.68 1.23 0.53
CA GLU A 46 -17.91 1.29 -0.92
C GLU A 46 -17.08 2.38 -1.61
N GLN A 47 -16.68 3.43 -0.89
CA GLN A 47 -15.75 4.43 -1.41
C GLN A 47 -14.32 3.88 -1.50
N LEU A 48 -13.90 3.01 -0.56
CA LEU A 48 -12.54 2.47 -0.52
C LEU A 48 -12.36 1.17 -1.31
N LYS A 49 -13.39 0.33 -1.41
CA LYS A 49 -13.40 -0.94 -2.16
C LYS A 49 -12.85 -0.82 -3.59
N PRO A 50 -13.28 0.15 -4.43
CA PRO A 50 -12.76 0.28 -5.78
C PRO A 50 -11.30 0.75 -5.84
N LEU A 51 -10.77 1.34 -4.76
CA LEU A 51 -9.37 1.77 -4.69
C LEU A 51 -8.42 0.60 -4.50
N MET A 52 -8.85 -0.52 -3.90
CA MET A 52 -8.00 -1.69 -3.65
C MET A 52 -7.40 -2.26 -4.94
N PRO A 53 -8.20 -2.65 -5.96
CA PRO A 53 -7.65 -3.16 -7.22
C PRO A 53 -6.86 -2.08 -7.99
N GLN A 54 -7.21 -0.80 -7.86
CA GLN A 54 -6.46 0.30 -8.48
C GLN A 54 -5.06 0.44 -7.87
N MET A 55 -4.97 0.42 -6.54
CA MET A 55 -3.70 0.44 -5.81
C MET A 55 -2.87 -0.80 -6.12
N GLN A 56 -3.49 -1.97 -6.20
CA GLN A 56 -2.85 -3.22 -6.58
C GLN A 56 -2.23 -3.12 -7.99
N SER A 57 -3.02 -2.71 -9.00
CA SER A 57 -2.53 -2.55 -10.37
C SER A 57 -1.38 -1.54 -10.44
N MET A 58 -1.46 -0.42 -9.71
CA MET A 58 -0.38 0.57 -9.67
C MET A 58 0.90 -0.01 -9.05
N LEU A 59 0.81 -0.82 -7.99
CA LEU A 59 1.97 -1.49 -7.41
C LEU A 59 2.55 -2.54 -8.37
N GLU A 60 1.71 -3.25 -9.10
CA GLU A 60 2.12 -4.24 -10.10
C GLU A 60 2.85 -3.59 -11.29
N ASP A 61 2.30 -2.50 -11.83
CA ASP A 61 2.90 -1.73 -12.91
C ASP A 61 4.28 -1.19 -12.51
N LEU A 62 4.42 -0.71 -11.26
CA LEU A 62 5.68 -0.18 -10.73
C LEU A 62 6.72 -1.27 -10.44
N GLY A 63 6.29 -2.47 -10.06
CA GLY A 63 7.19 -3.61 -9.84
C GLY A 63 7.60 -4.33 -11.13
N GLY A 64 7.02 -3.95 -12.27
CA GLY A 64 7.31 -4.54 -13.58
C GLY A 64 6.91 -6.02 -13.68
N MET A 65 7.55 -6.77 -14.59
CA MET A 65 7.10 -8.14 -14.92
C MET A 65 7.13 -9.15 -13.76
N PHE A 66 7.78 -8.81 -12.64
CA PHE A 66 7.96 -9.69 -11.49
C PHE A 66 7.08 -9.29 -10.29
N ALA A 67 6.41 -8.13 -10.35
CA ALA A 67 5.66 -7.55 -9.24
C ALA A 67 4.60 -8.48 -8.65
N GLY A 68 3.85 -9.15 -9.53
CA GLY A 68 2.77 -10.06 -9.11
C GLY A 68 3.24 -11.22 -8.23
N TRP A 69 4.54 -11.56 -8.20
CA TRP A 69 5.08 -12.62 -7.34
C TRP A 69 5.57 -12.14 -5.98
N PHE A 70 5.89 -10.85 -5.82
CA PHE A 70 6.46 -10.33 -4.57
C PHE A 70 5.61 -9.24 -3.91
N THR A 71 4.66 -8.64 -4.63
CA THR A 71 3.76 -7.63 -4.09
C THR A 71 2.64 -8.31 -3.31
N PRO A 72 2.53 -8.12 -1.98
CA PRO A 72 1.41 -8.63 -1.21
C PRO A 72 0.09 -8.03 -1.69
N GLU A 73 -1.02 -8.71 -1.38
CA GLU A 73 -2.35 -8.16 -1.67
C GLU A 73 -2.62 -6.91 -0.83
N VAL A 74 -3.11 -5.84 -1.47
CA VAL A 74 -3.60 -4.65 -0.78
C VAL A 74 -4.86 -4.98 0.01
N GLN A 75 -4.79 -4.91 1.34
CA GLN A 75 -5.93 -5.22 2.22
C GLN A 75 -6.64 -3.97 2.76
N GLY A 76 -6.15 -2.78 2.45
CA GLY A 76 -6.76 -1.55 2.93
C GLY A 76 -5.94 -0.31 2.59
N VAL A 77 -6.07 0.71 3.44
CA VAL A 77 -5.38 1.99 3.28
C VAL A 77 -4.61 2.40 4.53
N THR A 78 -3.45 3.03 4.33
CA THR A 78 -2.79 3.84 5.34
C THR A 78 -3.13 5.30 5.06
N MET A 79 -3.77 5.96 6.03
CA MET A 79 -4.10 7.38 5.95
C MET A 79 -3.06 8.18 6.73
N GLU A 80 -2.52 9.21 6.10
CA GLU A 80 -1.60 10.17 6.71
C GLU A 80 -2.28 11.53 6.88
N PHE A 81 -2.16 12.14 8.05
CA PHE A 81 -2.75 13.43 8.44
C PHE A 81 -1.64 14.48 8.66
N ALA A 82 -2.03 15.75 8.63
CA ALA A 82 -1.12 16.86 8.87
C ALA A 82 -0.66 16.92 10.34
N ASN A 83 0.45 17.65 10.57
CA ASN A 83 0.94 18.02 11.91
C ASN A 83 1.14 16.86 12.90
N GLU A 84 1.47 15.68 12.39
CA GLU A 84 1.68 14.47 13.22
C GLU A 84 0.50 14.18 14.16
N LEU A 85 -0.72 14.44 13.69
CA LEU A 85 -1.96 14.27 14.46
C LEU A 85 -1.95 12.97 15.26
N ASN A 86 -2.12 13.09 16.57
CA ASN A 86 -2.41 11.97 17.45
C ASN A 86 -3.88 12.05 17.85
N GLY A 87 -4.59 10.94 17.69
CA GLY A 87 -6.04 10.95 17.86
C GLY A 87 -6.64 9.59 17.59
N LYS A 88 -7.88 9.58 17.12
CA LYS A 88 -8.58 8.35 16.77
C LYS A 88 -9.53 8.54 15.60
N ILE A 89 -9.70 7.49 14.83
CA ILE A 89 -10.84 7.32 13.92
C ILE A 89 -11.90 6.47 14.61
N VAL A 90 -13.16 6.65 14.22
CA VAL A 90 -14.30 5.92 14.78
C VAL A 90 -15.01 5.16 13.67
N PHE A 91 -15.19 3.86 13.85
CA PHE A 91 -15.92 2.99 12.95
C PHE A 91 -17.42 3.02 13.27
N SER A 92 -18.27 2.81 12.27
CA SER A 92 -19.73 2.75 12.45
C SER A 92 -20.20 1.63 13.39
N ASN A 93 -19.36 0.61 13.60
CA ASN A 93 -19.61 -0.48 14.55
C ASN A 93 -19.23 -0.12 16.01
N GLY A 94 -18.80 1.12 16.27
CA GLY A 94 -18.37 1.61 17.58
C GLY A 94 -16.92 1.30 17.96
N GLN A 95 -16.17 0.61 17.11
CA GLN A 95 -14.73 0.43 17.30
C GLN A 95 -13.98 1.73 17.04
N GLU A 96 -12.81 1.86 17.66
CA GLU A 96 -11.93 3.01 17.49
C GLU A 96 -10.53 2.53 17.16
N LYS A 97 -9.79 3.31 16.35
CA LYS A 97 -8.40 3.02 16.05
C LYS A 97 -7.56 4.28 16.17
N ALA A 98 -6.45 4.15 16.89
CA ALA A 98 -5.57 5.27 17.18
C ALA A 98 -4.85 5.74 15.91
N ILE A 99 -4.77 7.06 15.76
CA ILE A 99 -3.84 7.73 14.87
C ILE A 99 -2.58 8.00 15.68
N VAL A 100 -1.44 7.49 15.20
CA VAL A 100 -0.14 7.61 15.87
C VAL A 100 0.83 8.30 14.92
N ASN A 101 1.42 9.41 15.36
CA ASN A 101 2.34 10.23 14.56
C ASN A 101 1.75 10.60 13.18
N GLY A 102 0.48 11.00 13.16
CA GLY A 102 -0.22 11.36 11.94
C GLY A 102 -0.58 10.20 11.03
N LYS A 103 -0.47 8.92 11.45
CA LYS A 103 -0.78 7.77 10.61
C LYS A 103 -1.76 6.81 11.26
N VAL A 104 -2.64 6.24 10.43
CA VAL A 104 -3.49 5.10 10.81
C VAL A 104 -3.62 4.14 9.63
N GLN A 105 -3.55 2.84 9.92
CA GLN A 105 -3.76 1.77 8.94
C GLN A 105 -5.15 1.21 9.14
N VAL A 106 -5.93 1.05 8.08
CA VAL A 106 -7.30 0.51 8.14
C VAL A 106 -7.44 -0.55 7.05
N ALA A 107 -7.68 -1.79 7.45
CA ALA A 107 -8.06 -2.84 6.53
C ALA A 107 -9.53 -2.64 6.12
N LEU A 108 -9.84 -2.96 4.86
CA LEU A 108 -11.19 -2.85 4.34
C LEU A 108 -12.17 -3.76 5.11
N SER A 109 -11.68 -4.90 5.60
CA SER A 109 -12.41 -5.82 6.47
C SER A 109 -12.75 -5.25 7.85
N GLU A 110 -11.98 -4.31 8.38
CA GLU A 110 -12.30 -3.64 9.66
C GLU A 110 -13.50 -2.70 9.52
N ILE A 111 -13.71 -2.13 8.33
CA ILE A 111 -14.86 -1.27 8.03
C ILE A 111 -16.12 -2.12 7.87
N GLY A 112 -16.01 -3.23 7.14
CA GLY A 112 -17.13 -4.13 6.82
C GLY A 112 -18.06 -3.57 5.73
N GLU A 113 -18.75 -4.46 5.00
CA GLU A 113 -19.67 -4.05 3.94
C GLU A 113 -20.80 -3.18 4.52
N GLY A 114 -21.07 -2.04 3.87
CA GLY A 114 -22.02 -1.03 4.36
C GLY A 114 -21.54 -0.21 5.57
N GLY A 115 -20.34 -0.48 6.11
CA GLY A 115 -19.75 0.26 7.22
C GLY A 115 -19.08 1.57 6.78
N THR A 116 -18.81 2.43 7.76
CA THR A 116 -18.09 3.68 7.57
C THR A 116 -17.05 3.93 8.65
N ILE A 117 -16.07 4.78 8.33
CA ILE A 117 -15.12 5.37 9.27
C ILE A 117 -15.31 6.88 9.30
N THR A 118 -15.26 7.46 10.48
CA THR A 118 -15.28 8.91 10.68
C THR A 118 -13.86 9.38 10.96
N LEU A 119 -13.36 10.25 10.08
CA LEU A 119 -12.04 10.86 10.18
C LEU A 119 -12.12 12.18 10.97
N PRO A 120 -11.20 12.43 11.91
CA PRO A 120 -11.18 13.68 12.69
C PRO A 120 -10.74 14.88 11.85
N GLU A 121 -9.91 14.67 10.83
CA GLU A 121 -9.38 15.69 9.92
C GLU A 121 -9.27 15.13 8.50
N PRO A 122 -9.17 15.98 7.47
CA PRO A 122 -8.85 15.53 6.11
C PRO A 122 -7.48 14.86 6.06
N THR A 123 -7.35 13.77 5.31
CA THR A 123 -6.06 13.10 5.07
C THR A 123 -5.21 13.94 4.13
N MET A 124 -3.91 14.03 4.38
CA MET A 124 -2.96 14.54 3.40
C MET A 124 -2.67 13.53 2.30
N ARG A 125 -2.57 12.24 2.66
CA ARG A 125 -2.19 11.16 1.76
C ARG A 125 -2.91 9.90 2.14
N VAL A 126 -3.23 9.09 1.13
CA VAL A 126 -3.78 7.75 1.30
C VAL A 126 -2.90 6.81 0.50
N LEU A 127 -2.36 5.82 1.20
CA LEU A 127 -1.41 4.83 0.70
C LEU A 127 -2.03 3.44 0.77
N PRO A 128 -1.59 2.48 -0.06
CA PRO A 128 -1.98 1.09 0.11
C PRO A 128 -1.49 0.54 1.46
N TYR A 129 -2.35 -0.18 2.16
CA TYR A 129 -1.97 -0.99 3.31
C TYR A 129 -1.71 -2.43 2.87
N LEU A 130 -0.43 -2.80 2.92
CA LEU A 130 0.06 -4.15 2.69
C LEU A 130 0.35 -4.76 4.07
N PRO A 131 -0.51 -5.64 4.61
CA PRO A 131 -0.18 -6.36 5.83
C PRO A 131 1.07 -7.19 5.56
N GLN A 132 1.98 -7.24 6.55
CA GLN A 132 3.23 -7.96 6.38
C GLN A 132 2.97 -9.38 5.87
N ALA A 133 3.72 -9.79 4.84
CA ALA A 133 3.84 -11.20 4.53
C ALA A 133 4.26 -11.90 5.82
N LYS A 134 3.46 -12.88 6.26
CA LYS A 134 3.77 -13.67 7.46
C LYS A 134 5.21 -14.18 7.34
N LYS A 135 5.99 -13.99 8.41
CA LYS A 135 7.35 -14.52 8.56
C LYS A 135 7.41 -16.01 8.26
#